data_AF-A0A973NSX8-F1
#
_entry.id   AF-A0A973NSX8-F1
#
_cell.length_a   1.000
_cell.length_b   1.000
_cell.length_c   1.000
_cell.angle_alpha   90.00
_cell.angle_beta   90.00
_cell.angle_gamma   90.00
#
_symmetry.space_group_name_H-M   'P 1'
#
loop_
_entity.id
_entity.type
_entity.pdbx_description
1 polymer ?
#
loop_
_entity_poly.entity_id
_entity_poly.type
_entity_poly.pdbx_seq_one_letter_code
_entity_poly.pdbx_strand_id
1 'polypeptide(L)'
;MADTISWVATVATVIAASLTAANLGSRITGYGFCVFLVGSLSWLATGLLTGQPALTWTNIVLTMLNAFGIWRWLGRQAKVEEGARTAAEASEQAPGETLFPVSLLQRAPVLSRGAEAGHCIDAMAGCNSGRLSYVVVSQGGMAGVGETLRRLPWASARVDGEQVVTDADPRQLEELPRDQWPAR
;
A
#
# COMPACT_ATOMS: atom_id res chain seq x y z
N MET A 1 -33.13 17.38 6.83
CA MET A 1 -32.69 16.49 5.71
C MET A 1 -31.32 16.89 5.19
N ALA A 2 -31.08 18.17 4.86
CA ALA A 2 -29.77 18.65 4.39
C ALA A 2 -28.63 18.41 5.39
N ASP A 3 -28.86 18.63 6.70
CA ASP A 3 -27.82 18.43 7.72
C ASP A 3 -27.37 16.98 7.86
N THR A 4 -28.30 16.02 7.72
CA THR A 4 -27.99 14.59 7.78
C THR A 4 -27.16 14.16 6.56
N ILE A 5 -27.49 14.68 5.37
CA ILE A 5 -26.73 14.42 4.14
C ILE A 5 -25.31 15.00 4.24
N SER A 6 -25.17 16.20 4.82
CA SER A 6 -23.86 16.84 5.00
C SER A 6 -22.95 16.05 5.95
N TRP A 7 -23.46 15.57 7.09
CA TRP A 7 -22.67 14.74 8.01
C TRP A 7 -22.26 13.39 7.40
N VAL A 8 -23.17 12.74 6.67
CA VAL A 8 -22.86 11.49 5.96
C VAL A 8 -21.77 11.73 4.91
N ALA A 9 -21.86 12.81 4.15
CA ALA A 9 -20.84 13.17 3.16
C ALA A 9 -19.48 13.45 3.80
N THR A 10 -19.43 14.13 4.95
CA THR A 10 -18.19 14.38 5.69
C THR A 10 -17.56 13.08 6.19
N VAL A 11 -18.33 12.20 6.84
CA VAL A 11 -17.83 10.91 7.33
C VAL A 11 -17.32 10.05 6.17
N ALA A 12 -18.08 9.98 5.07
CA ALA A 12 -17.66 9.27 3.87
C ALA A 12 -16.35 9.82 3.29
N THR A 13 -16.17 11.14 3.29
CA THR A 13 -14.96 11.82 2.79
C THR A 13 -13.75 11.48 3.68
N VAL A 14 -13.91 11.47 5.00
CA VAL A 14 -12.84 11.09 5.94
C VAL A 14 -12.43 9.64 5.76
N ILE A 15 -13.40 8.72 5.60
CA ILE A 15 -13.13 7.31 5.34
C ILE A 15 -12.42 7.16 3.99
N ALA A 16 -12.92 7.79 2.93
CA ALA A 16 -12.31 7.76 1.61
C ALA A 16 -10.86 8.24 1.64
N ALA A 17 -10.61 9.38 2.31
CA ALA A 17 -9.28 9.93 2.48
C ALA A 17 -8.36 8.97 3.22
N SER A 18 -8.85 8.33 4.28
CA SER A 18 -8.09 7.35 5.05
C SER A 18 -7.73 6.13 4.20
N LEU A 19 -8.68 5.57 3.45
CA LEU A 19 -8.47 4.42 2.56
C LEU A 19 -7.45 4.72 1.47
N THR A 20 -7.52 5.91 0.87
CA THR A 20 -6.60 6.33 -0.19
C THR A 20 -5.21 6.68 0.33
N ALA A 21 -5.11 7.28 1.52
CA ALA A 21 -3.84 7.68 2.12
C ALA A 21 -3.04 6.51 2.70
N ALA A 22 -3.72 5.47 3.21
CA ALA A 22 -3.08 4.34 3.87
C ALA A 22 -2.34 3.37 2.92
N ASN A 23 -2.52 3.50 1.60
CA ASN A 23 -1.82 2.70 0.57
C ASN A 23 -1.81 1.17 0.83
N LEU A 24 -2.93 0.63 1.34
CA LEU A 24 -3.10 -0.80 1.70
C LEU A 24 -3.23 -1.72 0.46
N GLY A 25 -2.70 -1.31 -0.68
CA GLY A 25 -2.81 -2.02 -1.96
C GLY A 25 -3.82 -1.39 -2.93
N SER A 26 -3.76 -1.84 -4.18
CA SER A 26 -4.44 -1.16 -5.28
C SER A 26 -5.97 -1.17 -5.19
N ARG A 27 -6.54 -2.30 -4.73
CA ARG A 27 -7.99 -2.48 -4.59
C ARG A 27 -8.59 -1.56 -3.52
N ILE A 28 -7.98 -1.50 -2.33
CA ILE A 28 -8.45 -0.67 -1.21
C ILE A 28 -8.35 0.81 -1.57
N THR A 29 -7.23 1.25 -2.13
CA THR A 29 -7.05 2.63 -2.62
C THR A 29 -8.09 2.98 -3.69
N GLY A 30 -8.38 2.06 -4.60
CA GLY A 30 -9.42 2.20 -5.62
C GLY A 30 -10.83 2.35 -5.04
N TYR A 31 -11.18 1.58 -4.01
CA TYR A 31 -12.44 1.76 -3.29
C TYR A 31 -12.54 3.11 -2.57
N GLY A 32 -11.43 3.64 -2.06
CA GLY A 32 -11.37 5.02 -1.54
C GLY A 32 -11.83 6.05 -2.59
N PHE A 33 -11.37 5.92 -3.83
CA PHE A 33 -11.84 6.77 -4.95
C PHE A 33 -13.32 6.57 -5.29
N CYS A 34 -13.87 5.36 -5.16
CA CYS A 34 -15.31 5.13 -5.31
C CYS A 34 -16.12 5.90 -4.26
N VAL A 35 -15.68 5.89 -3.00
CA VAL A 35 -16.34 6.65 -1.92
C VAL A 35 -16.22 8.15 -2.16
N PHE A 36 -15.04 8.64 -2.57
CA PHE A 36 -14.86 10.04 -2.95
C PHE A 36 -15.75 10.46 -4.12
N LEU A 37 -15.97 9.59 -5.10
CA LEU A 37 -16.86 9.87 -6.23
C LEU A 37 -18.31 10.10 -5.77
N VAL A 38 -18.81 9.27 -4.84
CA VAL A 38 -20.14 9.45 -4.24
C VAL A 38 -20.21 10.78 -3.47
N GLY A 39 -19.17 11.08 -2.69
CA GLY A 39 -19.05 12.34 -1.97
C GLY A 39 -19.06 13.56 -2.90
N SER A 40 -18.25 13.54 -3.96
CA SER A 40 -18.15 14.66 -4.91
C SER A 40 -19.44 14.86 -5.71
N LEU A 41 -20.15 13.79 -6.08
CA LEU A 41 -21.46 13.91 -6.72
C LEU A 41 -22.52 14.51 -5.78
N SER A 42 -22.49 14.14 -4.50
CA SER A 42 -23.40 14.69 -3.49
C SER A 42 -23.17 16.19 -3.26
N TRP A 43 -21.90 16.61 -3.15
CA TRP A 43 -21.54 18.02 -3.02
C TRP A 43 -21.76 18.81 -4.31
N LEU A 44 -21.57 18.21 -5.47
CA LEU A 44 -21.91 18.81 -6.77
C LEU A 44 -23.41 19.12 -6.86
N ALA A 45 -24.27 18.14 -6.53
CA ALA A 45 -25.72 18.33 -6.51
C ALA A 45 -26.10 19.45 -5.54
N THR A 46 -25.49 19.48 -4.34
CA THR A 46 -25.71 20.55 -3.36
C THR A 46 -25.29 21.92 -3.89
N GLY A 47 -24.13 22.01 -4.56
CA GLY A 47 -23.64 23.26 -5.17
C GLY A 47 -24.55 23.79 -6.26
N LEU A 48 -25.08 22.90 -7.11
CA LEU A 48 -26.05 23.25 -8.15
C LEU A 48 -27.38 23.73 -7.55
N LEU A 49 -27.90 23.03 -6.55
CA LEU A 49 -29.17 23.38 -5.89
C LEU A 49 -29.10 24.69 -5.09
N THR A 50 -27.94 24.99 -4.50
CA THR A 50 -27.73 26.19 -3.67
C THR A 50 -27.13 27.37 -4.45
N GLY A 51 -26.86 27.20 -5.74
CA GLY A 51 -26.28 28.25 -6.59
C GLY A 51 -24.86 28.66 -6.18
N GLN A 52 -24.08 27.76 -5.58
CA GLN A 52 -22.72 28.02 -5.12
C GLN A 52 -21.71 27.64 -6.22
N PRO A 53 -21.15 28.60 -6.99
CA PRO A 53 -20.29 28.29 -8.13
C PRO A 53 -18.97 27.64 -7.72
N ALA A 54 -18.39 28.05 -6.58
CA ALA A 54 -17.16 27.46 -6.07
C ALA A 54 -17.35 25.97 -5.71
N LEU A 55 -18.39 25.65 -4.94
CA LEU A 55 -18.71 24.27 -4.56
C LEU A 55 -18.97 23.39 -5.78
N THR A 56 -19.71 23.92 -6.77
CA THR A 56 -19.99 23.23 -8.03
C THR A 56 -18.70 22.91 -8.80
N TRP A 57 -17.87 23.92 -9.10
CA TRP A 57 -16.67 23.71 -9.91
C TRP A 57 -15.65 22.79 -9.26
N THR A 58 -15.42 22.95 -7.95
CA THR A 58 -14.52 22.06 -7.21
C THR A 58 -14.97 20.61 -7.33
N ASN A 59 -16.27 20.33 -7.19
CA ASN A 59 -16.77 18.96 -7.22
C ASN A 59 -16.89 18.37 -8.63
N ILE A 60 -17.05 19.20 -9.67
CA ILE A 60 -16.89 18.74 -11.07
C ILE A 60 -15.47 18.18 -11.28
N VAL A 61 -14.45 18.94 -10.88
CA VAL A 61 -13.05 18.52 -11.01
C VAL A 61 -12.76 17.28 -10.17
N LEU A 62 -13.21 17.26 -8.91
CA LEU A 62 -13.05 16.09 -8.04
C LEU A 62 -13.70 14.84 -8.63
N THR A 63 -14.90 14.96 -9.21
CA THR A 63 -15.59 13.84 -9.88
C THR A 63 -14.74 13.26 -11.02
N MET A 64 -14.12 14.10 -11.85
CA MET A 64 -13.21 13.64 -12.91
C MET A 64 -11.96 12.97 -12.35
N LEU A 65 -11.32 13.56 -11.34
CA LEU A 65 -10.13 13.00 -10.69
C LEU A 65 -10.43 11.66 -10.01
N ASN A 66 -11.61 11.54 -9.38
CA ASN A 66 -12.04 10.30 -8.75
C ASN A 66 -12.31 9.20 -9.79
N ALA A 67 -12.97 9.51 -10.90
CA ALA A 67 -13.16 8.57 -12.01
C ALA A 67 -11.82 8.10 -12.58
N PHE A 68 -10.86 9.01 -12.78
CA PHE A 68 -9.51 8.67 -13.18
C PHE A 68 -8.80 7.78 -12.14
N GLY A 69 -8.94 8.10 -10.85
CA GLY A 69 -8.42 7.30 -9.74
C GLY A 69 -8.96 5.86 -9.75
N ILE A 70 -10.27 5.69 -9.93
CA ILE A 70 -10.93 4.38 -10.04
C ILE A 70 -10.35 3.58 -11.21
N TRP A 71 -10.29 4.17 -12.41
CA TRP A 71 -9.72 3.52 -13.59
C TRP A 71 -8.25 3.12 -13.37
N ARG A 72 -7.45 4.02 -12.79
CA ARG A 72 -6.03 3.78 -12.53
C ARG A 72 -5.81 2.63 -11.55
N TRP A 73 -6.54 2.63 -10.44
CA TRP A 73 -6.30 1.70 -9.33
C TRP A 73 -7.07 0.39 -9.48
N LEU A 74 -8.40 0.42 -9.70
CA LEU A 74 -9.20 -0.80 -9.88
C LEU A 74 -9.07 -1.39 -11.29
N GLY A 75 -8.79 -0.56 -12.29
CA GLY A 75 -8.63 -1.03 -13.67
C GLY A 75 -7.22 -1.51 -13.97
N ARG A 76 -6.24 -0.59 -13.92
CA ARG A 76 -4.86 -0.91 -14.35
C ARG A 76 -4.06 -1.62 -13.25
N GLN A 77 -3.93 -1.02 -12.07
CA GLN A 77 -3.03 -1.55 -11.03
C GLN A 77 -3.53 -2.88 -10.45
N ALA A 78 -4.82 -2.99 -10.14
CA ALA A 78 -5.39 -4.22 -9.62
C ALA A 78 -5.22 -5.41 -10.57
N LYS A 79 -5.33 -5.21 -11.89
CA LYS A 79 -5.08 -6.27 -12.88
C LYS A 79 -3.61 -6.70 -12.95
N VAL A 80 -2.68 -5.76 -12.79
CA VAL A 80 -1.24 -6.07 -12.76
C VAL A 80 -0.89 -6.86 -11.49
N GLU A 81 -1.35 -6.41 -10.33
CA GLU A 81 -1.17 -7.14 -9.06
C GLU A 81 -1.81 -8.53 -9.12
N GLU A 82 -3.01 -8.66 -9.73
CA GLU A 82 -3.67 -9.94 -9.94
C GLU A 82 -2.87 -10.88 -10.85
N GLY A 83 -2.33 -10.39 -11.96
CA GLY A 83 -1.46 -11.19 -12.83
C GLY A 83 -0.21 -11.69 -12.12
N ALA A 84 0.42 -10.84 -11.29
CA ALA A 84 1.57 -11.24 -10.50
C ALA A 84 1.21 -12.31 -9.46
N ARG A 85 0.05 -12.18 -8.81
CA ARG A 85 -0.46 -13.16 -7.85
C ARG A 85 -0.81 -14.48 -8.52
N THR A 86 -1.50 -14.47 -9.66
CA THR A 86 -1.77 -15.69 -10.44
C THR A 86 -0.49 -16.40 -10.85
N ALA A 87 0.55 -15.66 -11.23
CA ALA A 87 1.86 -16.25 -11.54
C ALA A 87 2.52 -16.89 -10.32
N ALA A 88 2.42 -16.27 -9.14
CA ALA A 88 2.91 -16.83 -7.88
C ALA A 88 2.15 -18.12 -7.51
N GLU A 89 0.82 -18.09 -7.51
CA GLU A 89 -0.02 -19.27 -7.24
C GLU A 89 0.25 -20.41 -8.24
N ALA A 90 0.43 -20.09 -9.53
CA ALA A 90 0.77 -21.09 -10.55
C ALA A 90 2.16 -21.70 -10.33
N SER A 91 3.12 -20.92 -9.81
CA SER A 91 4.48 -21.40 -9.52
C SER A 91 4.55 -22.36 -8.35
N GLU A 92 3.62 -22.30 -7.39
CA GLU A 92 3.52 -23.28 -6.30
C GLU A 92 3.19 -24.69 -6.80
N GLN A 93 2.48 -24.78 -7.92
CA GLN A 93 2.04 -26.03 -8.53
C GLN A 93 2.98 -26.52 -9.64
N ALA A 94 3.90 -25.66 -10.09
CA ALA A 94 4.84 -25.97 -11.15
C ALA A 94 6.14 -26.57 -10.57
N PRO A 95 6.81 -27.49 -11.30
CA PRO A 95 8.14 -27.93 -10.92
C PRO A 95 9.14 -26.76 -10.97
N GLY A 96 9.86 -26.50 -9.87
CA GLY A 96 10.90 -25.46 -9.82
C GLY A 96 10.84 -24.60 -8.56
N GLU A 97 11.38 -23.38 -8.67
CA GLU A 97 11.36 -22.38 -7.61
C GLU A 97 10.00 -21.67 -7.57
N THR A 98 9.40 -21.61 -6.38
CA THR A 98 8.19 -20.83 -6.13
C THR A 98 8.50 -19.34 -6.23
N LEU A 99 7.71 -18.63 -7.01
CA LEU A 99 7.89 -17.21 -7.29
C LEU A 99 7.08 -16.35 -6.32
N PHE A 100 7.60 -15.15 -6.04
CA PHE A 100 6.93 -14.14 -5.24
C PHE A 100 6.95 -12.78 -5.93
N PRO A 101 5.82 -12.03 -5.96
CA PRO A 101 5.81 -10.68 -6.51
C PRO A 101 6.67 -9.74 -5.67
N VAL A 102 7.78 -9.25 -6.22
CA VAL A 102 8.71 -8.33 -5.54
C VAL A 102 8.00 -7.07 -5.02
N SER A 103 6.95 -6.60 -5.71
CA SER A 103 6.14 -5.46 -5.29
C SER A 103 5.41 -5.65 -3.96
N LEU A 104 5.24 -6.89 -3.50
CA LEU A 104 4.65 -7.19 -2.19
C LEU A 104 5.67 -7.11 -1.05
N LEU A 105 6.99 -7.16 -1.33
CA LEU A 105 8.02 -7.02 -0.28
C LEU A 105 7.91 -5.68 0.45
N GLN A 106 7.60 -4.59 -0.25
CA GLN A 106 7.53 -3.23 0.33
C GLN A 106 6.44 -3.03 1.39
N ARG A 107 5.60 -4.03 1.62
CA ARG A 107 4.55 -4.01 2.65
C ARG A 107 4.44 -5.34 3.40
N ALA A 108 5.34 -6.28 3.14
CA ALA A 108 5.24 -7.61 3.71
C ALA A 108 5.53 -7.54 5.21
N PRO A 109 4.65 -8.08 6.07
CA PRO A 109 4.96 -8.21 7.49
C PRO A 109 6.16 -9.14 7.65
N VAL A 110 7.04 -8.78 8.58
CA VAL A 110 8.23 -9.56 8.92
C VAL A 110 7.96 -10.30 10.21
N LEU A 111 7.94 -11.63 10.15
CA LEU A 111 7.76 -12.48 11.31
C LEU A 111 9.08 -13.05 11.75
N SER A 112 9.37 -12.90 13.05
CA SER A 112 10.48 -13.55 13.71
C SER A 112 9.96 -14.57 14.70
N ARG A 113 10.30 -15.85 14.49
CA ARG A 113 9.88 -16.96 15.39
C ARG A 113 8.37 -16.99 15.66
N GLY A 114 7.57 -16.67 14.65
CA GLY A 114 6.10 -16.64 14.73
C GLY A 114 5.48 -15.38 15.33
N ALA A 115 6.28 -14.39 15.75
CA ALA A 115 5.79 -13.09 16.21
C ALA A 115 6.07 -11.99 15.17
N GLU A 116 5.12 -11.06 15.01
CA GLU A 116 5.32 -9.89 14.15
C GLU A 116 6.44 -9.00 14.71
N ALA A 117 7.48 -8.80 13.92
CA ALA A 117 8.67 -8.07 14.32
C ALA A 117 8.80 -6.72 13.60
N GLY A 118 7.99 -6.45 12.58
CA GLY A 118 7.99 -5.23 11.80
C GLY A 118 7.39 -5.45 10.41
N HIS A 119 7.63 -4.51 9.51
CA HIS A 119 7.27 -4.65 8.10
C HIS A 119 8.46 -4.31 7.21
N CYS A 120 8.57 -4.96 6.07
CA CYS A 120 9.59 -4.66 5.08
C CYS A 120 9.21 -3.37 4.35
N ILE A 121 10.15 -2.43 4.23
CA ILE A 121 9.95 -1.15 3.52
C ILE A 121 10.55 -1.16 2.12
N ASP A 122 11.66 -1.88 1.94
CA ASP A 122 12.33 -2.02 0.65
C ASP A 122 13.32 -3.20 0.65
N ALA A 123 13.84 -3.56 -0.52
CA ALA A 123 14.80 -4.63 -0.70
C ALA A 123 15.87 -4.28 -1.74
N MET A 124 17.11 -4.66 -1.47
CA MET A 124 18.23 -4.40 -2.37
C MET A 124 18.57 -5.65 -3.19
N ALA A 125 18.39 -5.58 -4.50
CA ALA A 125 18.76 -6.64 -5.44
C ALA A 125 20.08 -6.32 -6.15
N GLY A 126 20.92 -7.34 -6.36
CA GLY A 126 22.15 -7.18 -7.15
C GLY A 126 21.85 -7.04 -8.64
N CYS A 127 22.27 -5.94 -9.27
CA CYS A 127 21.91 -5.57 -10.65
C CYS A 127 22.17 -6.66 -11.71
N ASN A 128 23.24 -7.44 -11.55
CA ASN A 128 23.63 -8.47 -12.53
C ASN A 128 22.97 -9.83 -12.26
N SER A 129 22.71 -10.14 -10.99
CA SER A 129 22.24 -11.48 -10.60
C SER A 129 20.73 -11.54 -10.35
N GLY A 130 20.09 -10.39 -10.12
CA GLY A 130 18.70 -10.32 -9.65
C GLY A 130 18.48 -10.82 -8.23
N ARG A 131 19.51 -11.35 -7.55
CA ARG A 131 19.40 -11.90 -6.20
C ARG A 131 19.27 -10.79 -5.17
N LEU A 132 18.37 -10.97 -4.22
CA LEU A 132 18.23 -10.10 -3.06
C LEU A 132 19.46 -10.23 -2.15
N SER A 133 20.06 -9.10 -1.79
CA SER A 133 21.15 -9.02 -0.81
C SER A 133 20.58 -8.93 0.61
N TYR A 134 19.73 -7.93 0.84
CA TYR A 134 19.06 -7.72 2.11
C TYR A 134 17.73 -7.00 1.91
N VAL A 135 16.86 -7.11 2.91
CA VAL A 135 15.63 -6.34 3.05
C VAL A 135 15.78 -5.34 4.19
N VAL A 136 15.12 -4.20 4.07
CA VAL A 136 15.07 -3.17 5.10
C VAL A 136 13.76 -3.32 5.86
N VAL A 137 13.87 -3.57 7.15
CA VAL A 137 12.73 -3.80 8.05
C VAL A 137 12.53 -2.56 8.91
N SER A 138 11.32 -2.03 8.93
CA SER A 138 10.90 -0.97 9.83
C SER A 138 10.30 -1.57 11.09
N GLN A 139 10.78 -1.13 12.25
CA GLN A 139 10.32 -1.56 13.57
C GLN A 139 9.90 -0.37 14.43
N GLY A 140 8.73 -0.50 15.08
CA GLY A 140 8.19 0.57 15.91
C GLY A 140 7.80 1.81 15.10
N GLY A 141 7.20 2.80 15.78
CA GLY A 141 6.70 4.00 15.12
C GLY A 141 5.46 3.76 14.25
N MET A 142 4.98 4.83 13.61
CA MET A 142 3.91 4.78 12.61
C MET A 142 4.21 5.75 11.47
N ALA A 143 4.10 5.28 10.23
CA ALA A 143 4.16 6.10 9.02
C ALA A 143 5.41 7.00 8.94
N GLY A 144 6.60 6.45 9.22
CA GLY A 144 7.85 7.19 9.16
C GLY A 144 8.25 7.89 10.45
N VAL A 145 7.37 7.99 11.46
CA VAL A 145 7.64 8.71 12.71
C VAL A 145 8.01 7.73 13.82
N GLY A 146 9.22 7.88 14.35
CA GLY A 146 9.72 7.06 15.47
C GLY A 146 10.05 5.62 15.11
N GLU A 147 10.18 5.31 13.81
CA GLU A 147 10.55 3.97 13.36
C GLU A 147 12.07 3.81 13.31
N THR A 148 12.52 2.63 13.70
CA THR A 148 13.90 2.18 13.56
C THR A 148 14.01 1.28 12.34
N LEU A 149 14.89 1.63 11.40
CA LEU A 149 15.17 0.79 10.25
C LEU A 149 16.26 -0.21 10.59
N ARG A 150 16.12 -1.44 10.11
CA ARG A 150 17.05 -2.54 10.37
C ARG A 150 17.38 -3.26 9.08
N ARG A 151 18.62 -3.69 8.95
CA ARG A 151 19.06 -4.53 7.83
C ARG A 151 18.83 -6.00 8.14
N LEU A 152 17.98 -6.66 7.37
CA LEU A 152 17.79 -8.12 7.42
C LEU A 152 18.44 -8.79 6.22
N PRO A 153 19.56 -9.53 6.40
CA PRO A 153 20.20 -10.25 5.32
C PRO A 153 19.26 -11.29 4.69
N TRP A 154 19.17 -11.31 3.36
CA TRP A 154 18.28 -12.24 2.66
C TRP A 154 18.65 -13.70 2.89
N ALA A 155 19.94 -13.99 3.17
CA ALA A 155 20.39 -15.34 3.54
C ALA A 155 19.73 -15.89 4.82
N SER A 156 19.16 -15.02 5.67
CA SER A 156 18.49 -15.38 6.92
C SER A 156 16.97 -15.16 6.87
N ALA A 157 16.43 -14.86 5.69
CA ALA A 157 15.03 -14.55 5.48
C ALA A 157 14.50 -15.33 4.27
N ARG A 158 13.20 -15.57 4.26
CA ARG A 158 12.51 -16.15 3.10
C ARG A 158 11.09 -15.61 3.03
N VAL A 159 10.47 -15.75 1.88
CA VAL A 159 9.03 -15.50 1.76
C VAL A 159 8.25 -16.76 2.10
N ASP A 160 7.16 -16.58 2.83
CA ASP A 160 6.14 -17.59 3.08
C ASP A 160 4.75 -16.94 2.87
N GLY A 161 4.08 -17.34 1.79
CA GLY A 161 2.86 -16.66 1.32
C GLY A 161 3.10 -15.17 1.03
N GLU A 162 2.44 -14.29 1.79
CA GLU A 162 2.56 -12.84 1.68
C GLU A 162 3.49 -12.21 2.74
N GLN A 163 4.25 -13.03 3.47
CA GLN A 163 5.01 -12.60 4.65
C GLN A 163 6.50 -12.92 4.49
N VAL A 164 7.36 -12.13 5.12
CA VAL A 164 8.80 -12.41 5.22
C VAL A 164 9.04 -13.08 6.57
N VAL A 165 9.59 -14.29 6.55
CA VAL A 165 9.88 -15.06 7.76
C VAL A 165 11.39 -15.12 7.98
N THR A 166 11.82 -14.91 9.22
CA THR A 166 13.21 -15.03 9.63
C THR A 166 13.32 -15.66 11.02
N ASP A 167 14.42 -16.36 11.30
CA ASP A 167 14.74 -16.85 12.64
C ASP A 167 15.56 -15.85 13.46
N ALA A 168 16.12 -14.83 12.79
CA ALA A 168 16.86 -13.74 13.41
C ALA A 168 15.89 -12.81 14.15
N ASP A 169 16.30 -12.27 15.29
CA ASP A 169 15.56 -11.21 15.97
C ASP A 169 15.86 -9.87 15.29
N PRO A 170 14.89 -9.23 14.62
CA PRO A 170 15.18 -8.01 13.87
C PRO A 170 15.60 -6.84 14.76
N ARG A 171 15.32 -6.90 16.08
CA ARG A 171 15.79 -5.89 17.04
C ARG A 171 17.28 -5.95 17.31
N GLN A 172 17.91 -7.09 17.05
CA GLN A 172 19.36 -7.30 17.21
C GLN A 172 20.14 -7.02 15.93
N LEU A 173 19.44 -6.76 14.82
CA LEU A 173 20.06 -6.44 13.54
C LEU A 173 20.67 -5.04 13.55
N GLU A 174 21.58 -4.82 12.60
CA GLU A 174 22.19 -3.52 12.36
C GLU A 174 21.10 -2.46 12.12
N GLU A 175 21.13 -1.40 12.92
CA GLU A 175 20.26 -0.24 12.76
C GLU A 175 20.75 0.61 11.58
N LEU A 176 19.81 0.99 10.71
CA LEU A 176 20.09 1.74 9.50
C LEU A 176 19.63 3.20 9.64
N PRO A 177 20.50 4.17 9.33
CA PRO A 177 20.04 5.54 9.06
C PRO A 177 19.17 5.58 7.80
N ARG A 178 18.20 6.51 7.76
CA ARG A 178 17.21 6.58 6.66
C ARG A 178 17.81 6.89 5.29
N ASP A 179 18.93 7.59 5.24
CA ASP A 179 19.57 8.13 4.04
C ASP A 179 20.89 7.42 3.66
N GLN A 180 21.38 6.51 4.50
CA GLN A 180 22.71 5.88 4.33
C GLN A 180 22.63 4.36 4.50
N TRP A 181 22.02 3.69 3.53
CA TRP A 181 21.93 2.22 3.53
C TRP A 181 23.24 1.57 3.06
N PRO A 182 23.61 0.39 3.61
CA PRO A 182 24.83 -0.30 3.23
C PRO A 182 24.87 -0.64 1.75
N ALA A 183 25.98 -0.32 1.08
CA ALA A 183 26.14 -0.63 -0.33
C ALA A 183 26.20 -2.16 -0.61
N ARG A 184 26.50 -2.97 0.41
CA ARG A 184 26.58 -4.45 0.33
C ARG A 184 26.10 -5.12 1.60
#